data_AF-A0A1Q7YIJ4-F1
#
_entry.id   AF-A0A1Q7YIJ4-F1
#
_cell.length_a   1.000
_cell.length_b   1.000
_cell.length_c   1.000
_cell.angle_alpha   90.00
_cell.angle_beta   90.00
_cell.angle_gamma   90.00
#
_symmetry.space_group_name_H-M   'P 1'
#
loop_
_entity.id
_entity.type
_entity.pdbx_description
1 polymer ?
#
loop_
_entity_poly.entity_id
_entity_poly.type
_entity_poly.pdbx_seq_one_letter_code
_entity_poly.pdbx_strand_id
1 'polypeptide(L)'
;MAEREKESLYERAGINDLAHFYRTRFVSDELLDARYFDALNRFDIRWARTVWVYDNVRRNSSVLDLGCGGGVLALLKRKGVTLFGVDISDACAAVSHLNGYDATYVARLTALPFADASFDYVVSLDVMGHVEFAEKDAVLAEIRRVLKRDGVTLHGIESMNRAWQKDYNEMSEEELRRFVQVDGHVGMEDEPSIAARFRKFFGHVQTASRFGVCLPSDVMTKLADEYDMKVCEPDFLDYLRKLSFKERRAFNMAMGYVFDKISEQGIPLPQSGYVFVKASNQPLGQFYNEHLDRTDLFPSSSHARSQHQSICLDRSTHAAFDAGWHEAASFPPIARWMSERGRVKFKSTKISRLSFDLTTHMPELTARPLGLEVYLNGERVLWLSIIQTGWQELWFEVFSEISGETDYELEIRADRTWQPSLHDDASPDDRELSVAVCNIEIIP
;
A
#
# COMPACT_ATOMS: atom_id res chain seq x y z
N MET A 1 28.12 1.18 -31.06
CA MET A 1 28.05 1.79 -29.72
C MET A 1 27.09 2.98 -29.69
N ALA A 2 27.16 3.94 -30.62
CA ALA A 2 26.25 5.09 -30.64
C ALA A 2 24.75 4.78 -30.90
N GLU A 3 24.41 3.64 -31.53
CA GLU A 3 23.01 3.20 -31.67
C GLU A 3 22.46 2.56 -30.39
N ARG A 4 23.31 1.91 -29.57
CA ARG A 4 22.92 1.25 -28.31
C ARG A 4 22.54 2.24 -27.19
N GLU A 5 22.99 3.50 -27.27
CA GLU A 5 22.72 4.54 -26.28
C GLU A 5 21.35 5.24 -26.47
N LYS A 6 20.68 5.01 -27.61
CA LYS A 6 19.36 5.62 -27.92
C LYS A 6 18.17 4.67 -27.74
N GLU A 7 18.45 3.38 -27.61
CA GLU A 7 17.42 2.35 -27.46
C GLU A 7 16.97 2.28 -25.99
N SER A 8 15.67 2.23 -25.76
CA SER A 8 15.09 2.18 -24.42
C SER A 8 15.62 0.96 -23.66
N LEU A 9 15.88 1.12 -22.36
CA LEU A 9 16.29 0.00 -21.52
C LEU A 9 15.16 -1.02 -21.34
N TYR A 10 13.89 -0.59 -21.43
CA TYR A 10 12.75 -1.49 -21.49
C TYR A 10 12.74 -2.33 -22.77
N GLU A 11 12.94 -1.69 -23.93
CA GLU A 11 13.00 -2.38 -25.23
C GLU A 11 14.15 -3.41 -25.24
N ARG A 12 15.33 -3.02 -24.76
CA ARG A 12 16.49 -3.92 -24.61
C ARG A 12 16.23 -5.07 -23.64
N ALA A 13 15.38 -4.88 -22.63
CA ALA A 13 14.93 -5.92 -21.72
C ALA A 13 13.76 -6.76 -22.27
N GLY A 14 13.28 -6.47 -23.48
CA GLY A 14 12.16 -7.16 -24.13
C GLY A 14 10.78 -6.76 -23.62
N ILE A 15 10.67 -5.59 -22.98
CA ILE A 15 9.41 -5.03 -22.49
C ILE A 15 8.92 -3.99 -23.49
N ASN A 16 7.92 -4.38 -24.30
CA ASN A 16 7.37 -3.52 -25.36
C ASN A 16 6.03 -2.87 -24.97
N ASP A 17 5.36 -3.38 -23.94
CA ASP A 17 4.12 -2.82 -23.38
C ASP A 17 4.34 -2.52 -21.90
N LEU A 18 4.71 -1.28 -21.62
CA LEU A 18 5.04 -0.82 -20.28
C LEU A 18 3.81 -0.76 -19.37
N ALA A 19 2.65 -0.38 -19.93
CA ALA A 19 1.40 -0.32 -19.17
C ALA A 19 0.94 -1.72 -18.74
N HIS A 20 1.06 -2.71 -19.61
CA HIS A 20 0.81 -4.11 -19.27
C HIS A 20 1.83 -4.64 -18.26
N PHE A 21 3.11 -4.35 -18.46
CA PHE A 21 4.19 -4.78 -17.56
C PHE A 21 3.95 -4.33 -16.12
N TYR A 22 3.53 -3.08 -15.94
CA TYR A 22 3.19 -2.51 -14.63
C TYR A 22 1.85 -3.00 -14.10
N ARG A 23 0.85 -3.16 -14.98
CA ARG A 23 -0.45 -3.73 -14.61
C ARG A 23 -0.29 -5.06 -13.89
N THR A 24 0.56 -5.95 -14.38
CA THR A 24 0.71 -7.30 -13.79
C THR A 24 1.54 -7.32 -12.50
N ARG A 25 2.16 -6.20 -12.11
CA ARG A 25 3.09 -6.13 -10.96
C ARG A 25 2.57 -5.26 -9.81
N PHE A 26 1.89 -4.16 -10.14
CA PHE A 26 1.53 -3.13 -9.17
C PHE A 26 0.03 -2.89 -9.04
N VAL A 27 -0.78 -3.51 -9.92
CA VAL A 27 -2.21 -3.63 -9.65
C VAL A 27 -2.37 -4.69 -8.58
N SER A 28 -2.86 -4.26 -7.43
CA SER A 28 -3.28 -5.14 -6.36
C SER A 28 -4.79 -5.01 -6.19
N ASP A 29 -5.42 -6.12 -5.85
CA ASP A 29 -6.79 -6.16 -5.37
C ASP A 29 -6.91 -5.70 -3.90
N GLU A 30 -5.81 -5.23 -3.30
CA GLU A 30 -5.73 -4.70 -1.95
C GLU A 30 -6.59 -3.44 -1.75
N LEU A 31 -7.41 -3.47 -0.71
CA LEU A 31 -8.08 -2.29 -0.18
C LEU A 31 -7.07 -1.49 0.65
N LEU A 32 -6.79 -0.25 0.27
CA LEU A 32 -5.91 0.69 0.98
C LEU A 32 -6.69 1.89 1.53
N ASP A 33 -8.02 1.80 1.55
CA ASP A 33 -8.89 2.84 2.06
C ASP A 33 -8.53 3.19 3.52
N ALA A 34 -8.27 4.48 3.71
CA ALA A 34 -7.85 5.07 4.96
C ALA A 34 -8.76 4.72 6.15
N ARG A 35 -10.06 4.47 5.96
CA ARG A 35 -11.00 4.12 7.03
C ARG A 35 -10.59 2.85 7.81
N TYR A 36 -9.91 1.93 7.14
CA TYR A 36 -9.57 0.63 7.71
C TYR A 36 -8.15 0.55 8.27
N PHE A 37 -7.34 1.60 8.10
CA PHE A 37 -5.99 1.60 8.64
C PHE A 37 -5.98 1.45 10.18
N ASP A 38 -5.45 0.34 10.68
CA ASP A 38 -5.17 0.16 12.12
C ASP A 38 -3.94 1.00 12.49
N ALA A 39 -4.05 1.80 13.54
CA ALA A 39 -2.95 2.59 14.08
C ALA A 39 -1.68 1.75 14.29
N LEU A 40 -1.79 0.48 14.69
CA LEU A 40 -0.64 -0.40 14.88
C LEU A 40 0.12 -0.71 13.59
N ASN A 41 -0.54 -0.66 12.43
CA ASN A 41 0.10 -0.90 11.13
C ASN A 41 1.20 0.13 10.81
N ARG A 42 1.18 1.30 11.45
CA ARG A 42 2.24 2.31 11.30
C ARG A 42 3.62 1.81 11.73
N PHE A 43 3.66 0.81 12.61
CA PHE A 43 4.91 0.20 13.06
C PHE A 43 5.41 -0.87 12.11
N ASP A 44 4.62 -1.25 11.12
CA ASP A 44 5.10 -2.17 10.12
C ASP A 44 6.02 -1.45 9.13
N ILE A 45 7.22 -2.01 8.93
CA ILE A 45 8.24 -1.44 8.05
C ILE A 45 7.75 -1.19 6.62
N ARG A 46 6.74 -1.91 6.12
CA ARG A 46 6.19 -1.64 4.78
C ARG A 46 5.43 -0.31 4.70
N TRP A 47 4.88 0.18 5.82
CA TRP A 47 4.25 1.50 5.90
C TRP A 47 5.24 2.63 6.15
N ALA A 48 6.52 2.34 6.41
CA ALA A 48 7.50 3.37 6.78
C ALA A 48 7.61 4.51 5.75
N ARG A 49 7.49 4.19 4.44
CA ARG A 49 7.51 5.20 3.37
C ARG A 49 6.27 6.08 3.39
N THR A 50 5.10 5.46 3.43
CA THR A 50 3.81 6.17 3.53
C THR A 50 3.72 7.00 4.80
N VAL A 51 4.18 6.48 5.94
CA VAL A 51 4.19 7.20 7.22
C VAL A 51 5.15 8.40 7.16
N TRP A 52 6.31 8.25 6.52
CA TRP A 52 7.21 9.39 6.30
C TRP A 52 6.55 10.50 5.47
N VAL A 53 5.84 10.15 4.38
CA VAL A 53 5.06 11.12 3.61
C VAL A 53 3.94 11.72 4.48
N TYR A 54 3.18 10.87 5.18
CA TYR A 54 2.10 11.28 6.06
C TYR A 54 2.57 12.33 7.05
N ASP A 55 3.67 12.11 7.76
CA ASP A 55 4.19 13.05 8.77
C ASP A 55 4.84 14.31 8.20
N ASN A 56 5.10 14.36 6.89
CA ASN A 56 5.66 15.52 6.19
C ASN A 56 4.64 16.30 5.34
N VAL A 57 3.40 15.81 5.25
CA VAL A 57 2.32 16.48 4.52
C VAL A 57 1.40 17.23 5.48
N ARG A 58 1.09 18.49 5.14
CA ARG A 58 0.13 19.31 5.88
C ARG A 58 -1.29 18.79 5.67
N ARG A 59 -2.11 18.98 6.70
CA ARG A 59 -3.56 18.78 6.63
C ARG A 59 -4.19 19.68 5.56
N ASN A 60 -5.29 19.21 4.97
CA ASN A 60 -6.10 19.95 3.99
C ASN A 60 -5.28 20.50 2.82
N SER A 61 -4.24 19.79 2.41
CA SER A 61 -3.40 20.17 1.29
C SER A 61 -3.78 19.43 0.01
N SER A 62 -3.34 19.96 -1.12
CA SER A 62 -3.42 19.30 -2.43
C SER A 62 -2.14 18.51 -2.68
N VAL A 63 -2.26 17.20 -2.90
CA VAL A 63 -1.14 16.27 -3.09
C VAL A 63 -1.30 15.56 -4.44
N LEU A 64 -0.23 15.53 -5.23
CA LEU A 64 -0.13 14.70 -6.43
C LEU A 64 0.84 13.55 -6.19
N ASP A 65 0.37 12.32 -6.37
CA ASP A 65 1.15 11.09 -6.32
C ASP A 65 1.52 10.62 -7.73
N LEU A 66 2.81 10.57 -8.03
CA LEU A 66 3.35 10.14 -9.32
C LEU A 66 3.66 8.65 -9.26
N GLY A 67 3.15 7.88 -10.22
CA GLY A 67 3.16 6.41 -10.20
C GLY A 67 2.32 5.86 -9.06
N CYS A 68 1.04 6.27 -9.01
CA CYS A 68 0.20 6.03 -7.84
C CYS A 68 -0.12 4.54 -7.59
N GLY A 69 0.09 3.65 -8.56
CA GLY A 69 -0.04 2.20 -8.38
C GLY A 69 -1.39 1.80 -7.77
N GLY A 70 -1.35 0.92 -6.77
CA GLY A 70 -2.54 0.53 -5.99
C GLY A 70 -3.09 1.60 -5.05
N GLY A 71 -2.46 2.77 -4.91
CA GLY A 71 -2.95 3.87 -4.06
C GLY A 71 -2.47 3.84 -2.61
N VAL A 72 -1.19 3.51 -2.37
CA VAL A 72 -0.62 3.38 -1.02
C VAL A 72 -0.66 4.67 -0.18
N LEU A 73 -0.81 5.83 -0.80
CA LEU A 73 -0.94 7.11 -0.11
C LEU A 73 -2.39 7.46 0.26
N ALA A 74 -3.36 6.57 0.04
CA ALA A 74 -4.74 6.75 0.46
C ALA A 74 -4.85 7.12 1.96
N LEU A 75 -3.92 6.68 2.80
CA LEU A 75 -3.85 7.06 4.22
C LEU A 75 -3.84 8.59 4.45
N LEU A 76 -3.30 9.38 3.50
CA LEU A 76 -3.32 10.85 3.56
C LEU A 76 -4.73 11.43 3.62
N LYS A 77 -5.76 10.70 3.18
CA LYS A 77 -7.16 11.12 3.30
C LYS A 77 -7.58 11.39 4.75
N ARG A 78 -6.96 10.72 5.74
CA ARG A 78 -7.17 11.04 7.17
C ARG A 78 -6.75 12.46 7.54
N LYS A 79 -5.83 13.08 6.79
CA LYS A 79 -5.41 14.48 6.97
C LYS A 79 -6.30 15.49 6.23
N GLY A 80 -7.41 15.05 5.63
CA GLY A 80 -8.28 15.90 4.82
C GLY A 80 -7.64 16.35 3.50
N VAL A 81 -6.60 15.65 3.06
CA VAL A 81 -5.89 15.94 1.80
C VAL A 81 -6.81 15.71 0.60
N THR A 82 -6.70 16.59 -0.39
CA THR A 82 -7.18 16.31 -1.76
C THR A 82 -6.04 15.62 -2.52
N LEU A 83 -6.23 14.34 -2.80
CA LEU A 83 -5.22 13.43 -3.30
C LEU A 83 -5.49 13.09 -4.76
N PHE A 84 -4.51 13.38 -5.60
CA PHE A 84 -4.51 13.11 -7.03
C PHE A 84 -3.46 12.06 -7.35
N GLY A 85 -3.74 11.20 -8.33
CA GLY A 85 -2.81 10.16 -8.78
C GLY A 85 -2.54 10.24 -10.28
N VAL A 86 -1.30 9.95 -10.68
CA VAL A 86 -0.94 9.71 -12.09
C VAL A 86 -0.24 8.37 -12.18
N ASP A 87 -0.63 7.55 -13.15
CA ASP A 87 0.08 6.31 -13.48
C ASP A 87 0.10 6.12 -15.01
N ILE A 88 1.01 5.31 -15.53
CA ILE A 88 1.01 4.94 -16.95
C ILE A 88 0.02 3.80 -17.22
N SER A 89 -0.31 3.02 -16.19
CA SER A 89 -1.30 1.95 -16.24
C SER A 89 -2.69 2.47 -15.88
N ASP A 90 -3.64 2.26 -16.78
CA ASP A 90 -5.06 2.56 -16.56
C ASP A 90 -5.66 1.77 -15.39
N ALA A 91 -5.24 0.52 -15.22
CA ALA A 91 -5.66 -0.33 -14.12
C ALA A 91 -5.16 0.18 -12.76
N CYS A 92 -3.91 0.63 -12.66
CA CYS A 92 -3.39 1.28 -11.45
C CYS A 92 -4.17 2.57 -11.13
N ALA A 93 -4.39 3.42 -12.14
CA ALA A 93 -5.19 4.63 -11.98
C ALA A 93 -6.62 4.33 -11.50
N ALA A 94 -7.25 3.25 -12.00
CA ALA A 94 -8.57 2.83 -11.56
C ALA A 94 -8.57 2.32 -10.10
N VAL A 95 -7.62 1.46 -9.73
CA VAL A 95 -7.54 0.90 -8.36
C VAL A 95 -7.24 1.98 -7.32
N SER A 96 -6.28 2.87 -7.58
CA SER A 96 -5.99 3.98 -6.66
C SER A 96 -7.19 4.90 -6.45
N HIS A 97 -8.01 5.13 -7.49
CA HIS A 97 -9.27 5.86 -7.34
C HIS A 97 -10.25 5.13 -6.41
N LEU A 98 -10.43 3.82 -6.60
CA LEU A 98 -11.25 2.99 -5.71
C LEU A 98 -10.74 3.00 -4.25
N ASN A 99 -9.43 3.13 -4.06
CA ASN A 99 -8.79 3.23 -2.75
C ASN A 99 -8.88 4.64 -2.11
N GLY A 100 -9.62 5.57 -2.73
CA GLY A 100 -10.00 6.84 -2.10
C GLY A 100 -9.27 8.08 -2.63
N TYR A 101 -8.54 7.97 -3.75
CA TYR A 101 -7.98 9.13 -4.45
C TYR A 101 -9.11 9.94 -5.09
N ASP A 102 -9.08 11.27 -4.96
CA ASP A 102 -10.16 12.15 -5.44
C ASP A 102 -10.22 12.21 -6.97
N ALA A 103 -9.07 12.09 -7.64
CA ALA A 103 -8.97 11.98 -9.09
C ALA A 103 -7.68 11.27 -9.51
N THR A 104 -7.76 10.43 -10.54
CA THR A 104 -6.61 9.71 -11.09
C THR A 104 -6.54 9.88 -12.60
N TYR A 105 -5.33 9.87 -13.15
CA TYR A 105 -5.08 10.15 -14.56
C TYR A 105 -4.07 9.16 -15.13
N VAL A 106 -4.31 8.78 -16.39
CA VAL A 106 -3.33 8.02 -17.17
C VAL A 106 -2.46 9.00 -17.95
N ALA A 107 -1.19 9.15 -17.57
CA ALA A 107 -0.27 10.08 -18.23
C ALA A 107 1.20 9.69 -18.04
N ARG A 108 2.05 10.15 -18.96
CA ARG A 108 3.51 10.10 -18.77
C ARG A 108 3.94 11.18 -17.78
N LEU A 109 4.87 10.85 -16.91
CA LEU A 109 5.40 11.80 -15.92
C LEU A 109 6.18 12.97 -16.54
N THR A 110 6.60 12.84 -17.81
CA THR A 110 7.26 13.89 -18.59
C THR A 110 6.29 14.94 -19.14
N ALA A 111 4.98 14.74 -19.03
CA ALA A 111 3.94 15.69 -19.44
C ALA A 111 2.67 15.50 -18.59
N LEU A 112 2.63 16.15 -17.43
CA LEU A 112 1.54 16.02 -16.48
C LEU A 112 0.31 16.84 -16.91
N PRO A 113 -0.92 16.29 -16.82
CA PRO A 113 -2.15 16.92 -17.30
C PRO A 113 -2.71 17.99 -16.32
N PHE A 114 -1.83 18.74 -15.66
CA PHE A 114 -2.20 19.74 -14.66
C PHE A 114 -1.66 21.11 -15.03
N ALA A 115 -2.34 22.15 -14.59
CA ALA A 115 -1.86 23.53 -14.72
C ALA A 115 -0.63 23.77 -13.82
N ASP A 116 0.12 24.82 -14.14
CA ASP A 116 1.23 25.28 -13.31
C ASP A 116 0.73 25.61 -11.89
N ALA A 117 1.58 25.38 -10.89
CA ALA A 117 1.31 25.71 -9.49
C ALA A 117 -0.02 25.16 -8.93
N SER A 118 -0.38 23.94 -9.29
CA SER A 118 -1.61 23.27 -8.85
C SER A 118 -1.52 22.64 -7.46
N PHE A 119 -0.35 22.13 -7.06
CA PHE A 119 -0.22 21.28 -5.87
C PHE A 119 0.65 21.86 -4.77
N ASP A 120 0.25 21.64 -3.51
CA ASP A 120 1.09 21.94 -2.33
C ASP A 120 2.22 20.91 -2.19
N TYR A 121 1.95 19.66 -2.55
CA TYR A 121 2.93 18.59 -2.55
C TYR A 121 2.88 17.76 -3.82
N VAL A 122 4.05 17.34 -4.29
CA VAL A 122 4.20 16.29 -5.30
C VAL A 122 5.01 15.16 -4.66
N VAL A 123 4.53 13.94 -4.77
CA VAL A 123 5.09 12.78 -4.08
C VAL A 123 5.31 11.67 -5.09
N SER A 124 6.33 10.84 -4.85
CA SER A 124 6.42 9.53 -5.51
C SER A 124 7.13 8.53 -4.60
N LEU A 125 6.62 7.31 -4.50
CA LEU A 125 7.30 6.22 -3.79
C LEU A 125 7.60 5.12 -4.79
N ASP A 126 8.88 4.76 -4.97
CA ASP A 126 9.30 3.63 -5.80
C ASP A 126 9.03 3.84 -7.31
N VAL A 127 9.31 5.05 -7.82
CA VAL A 127 8.98 5.45 -9.21
C VAL A 127 10.18 6.02 -9.96
N MET A 128 11.03 6.79 -9.30
CA MET A 128 12.15 7.45 -9.97
C MET A 128 13.23 6.47 -10.47
N GLY A 129 13.29 5.24 -9.92
CA GLY A 129 14.13 4.14 -10.42
C GLY A 129 13.60 3.48 -11.71
N HIS A 130 12.34 3.74 -12.05
CA HIS A 130 11.64 3.26 -13.24
C HIS A 130 11.65 4.26 -14.40
N VAL A 131 11.94 5.54 -14.11
CA VAL A 131 12.07 6.57 -15.15
C VAL A 131 13.45 6.46 -15.78
N GLU A 132 13.51 6.32 -17.11
CA GLU A 132 14.77 6.28 -17.83
C GLU A 132 15.61 7.55 -17.62
N PHE A 133 16.93 7.40 -17.60
CA PHE A 133 17.87 8.50 -17.34
C PHE A 133 17.64 9.74 -18.21
N ALA A 134 17.27 9.53 -19.48
CA ALA A 134 17.00 10.60 -20.45
C ALA A 134 15.73 11.40 -20.12
N GLU A 135 14.77 10.80 -19.42
CA GLU A 135 13.48 11.41 -19.11
C GLU A 135 13.45 12.10 -17.73
N LYS A 136 14.36 11.73 -16.82
CA LYS A 136 14.35 12.24 -15.43
C LYS A 136 14.36 13.74 -15.30
N ASP A 137 15.15 14.45 -16.12
CA ASP A 137 15.22 15.91 -16.07
C ASP A 137 13.89 16.54 -16.55
N ALA A 138 13.18 15.91 -17.50
CA ALA A 138 11.86 16.36 -17.91
C ALA A 138 10.78 16.08 -16.84
N VAL A 139 10.85 14.92 -16.16
CA VAL A 139 9.97 14.61 -15.03
C VAL A 139 10.16 15.62 -13.89
N LEU A 140 11.41 15.95 -13.54
CA LEU A 140 11.69 16.96 -12.49
C LEU A 140 11.25 18.37 -12.91
N ALA A 141 11.32 18.70 -14.20
CA ALA A 141 10.77 19.95 -14.72
C ALA A 141 9.25 20.02 -14.53
N GLU A 142 8.54 18.92 -14.82
CA GLU A 142 7.09 18.83 -14.61
C GLU A 142 6.71 18.88 -13.13
N ILE A 143 7.43 18.17 -12.25
CA ILE A 143 7.26 18.26 -10.79
C ILE A 143 7.38 19.72 -10.34
N ARG A 144 8.44 20.42 -10.78
CA ARG A 144 8.64 21.83 -10.46
C ARG A 144 7.52 22.71 -11.00
N ARG A 145 7.02 22.44 -12.22
CA ARG A 145 5.98 23.24 -12.88
C ARG A 145 4.65 23.14 -12.14
N VAL A 146 4.22 21.94 -11.76
CA VAL A 146 2.93 21.73 -11.11
C VAL A 146 2.94 22.06 -9.62
N LEU A 147 4.12 22.17 -9.00
CA LEU A 147 4.26 22.64 -7.62
C LEU A 147 3.95 24.12 -7.47
N LYS A 148 3.20 24.46 -6.43
CA LYS A 148 3.06 25.85 -5.96
C LYS A 148 4.41 26.42 -5.55
N ARG A 149 4.52 27.75 -5.51
CA ARG A 149 5.75 28.48 -5.14
C ARG A 149 6.36 28.02 -3.81
N ASP A 150 5.50 27.72 -2.83
CA ASP A 150 5.87 27.27 -1.48
C ASP A 150 5.61 25.75 -1.31
N GLY A 151 5.47 25.03 -2.42
CA GLY A 151 5.24 23.60 -2.44
C GLY A 151 6.50 22.79 -2.17
N VAL A 152 6.32 21.54 -1.75
CA VAL A 152 7.41 20.62 -1.38
C VAL A 152 7.25 19.31 -2.13
N THR A 153 8.34 18.77 -2.65
CA THR A 153 8.36 17.45 -3.26
C THR A 153 9.00 16.41 -2.34
N LEU A 154 8.41 15.22 -2.24
CA LEU A 154 8.84 14.14 -1.36
C LEU A 154 8.97 12.85 -2.17
N HIS A 155 10.14 12.22 -2.18
CA HIS A 155 10.35 11.01 -2.97
C HIS A 155 11.04 9.92 -2.18
N GLY A 156 10.50 8.71 -2.24
CA GLY A 156 11.23 7.49 -1.94
C GLY A 156 11.74 6.90 -3.24
N ILE A 157 13.06 6.70 -3.34
CA ILE A 157 13.74 6.34 -4.58
C ILE A 157 14.67 5.16 -4.32
N GLU A 158 14.52 4.10 -5.11
CA GLU A 158 15.51 3.04 -5.21
C GLU A 158 16.81 3.61 -5.77
N SER A 159 17.88 3.44 -5.02
CA SER A 159 19.20 3.93 -5.40
C SER A 159 20.12 2.77 -5.76
N MET A 160 20.92 2.97 -6.79
CA MET A 160 21.94 2.01 -7.18
C MET A 160 23.06 2.00 -6.14
N ASN A 161 23.40 0.80 -5.65
CA ASN A 161 24.65 0.59 -4.93
C ASN A 161 25.65 -0.08 -5.87
N ARG A 162 26.59 0.71 -6.41
CA ARG A 162 27.63 0.25 -7.34
C ARG A 162 28.58 -0.80 -6.74
N ALA A 163 28.60 -0.97 -5.42
CA ALA A 163 29.36 -2.06 -4.80
C ALA A 163 28.78 -3.45 -5.11
N TRP A 164 27.48 -3.51 -5.45
CA TRP A 164 26.74 -4.76 -5.61
C TRP A 164 26.04 -4.90 -6.97
N GLN A 165 25.89 -3.80 -7.71
CA GLN A 165 25.16 -3.76 -8.98
C GLN A 165 26.06 -3.26 -10.11
N LYS A 166 26.04 -3.96 -11.26
CA LYS A 166 26.71 -3.57 -12.50
C LYS A 166 26.03 -2.33 -13.10
N ASP A 167 26.78 -1.55 -13.87
CA ASP A 167 26.17 -0.53 -14.72
C ASP A 167 25.29 -1.21 -15.79
N TYR A 168 24.15 -0.60 -16.15
CA TYR A 168 23.25 -1.15 -17.18
C TYR A 168 23.94 -1.38 -18.53
N ASN A 169 25.02 -0.65 -18.82
CA ASN A 169 25.81 -0.82 -20.05
C ASN A 169 26.82 -1.97 -19.97
N GLU A 170 27.12 -2.44 -18.76
CA GLU A 170 28.02 -3.57 -18.50
C GLU A 170 27.27 -4.90 -18.40
N MET A 171 25.93 -4.87 -18.30
CA MET A 171 25.09 -6.05 -18.30
C MET A 171 24.98 -6.65 -19.71
N SER A 172 25.08 -7.97 -19.80
CA SER A 172 24.61 -8.72 -20.98
C SER A 172 23.09 -8.55 -21.17
N GLU A 173 22.57 -8.86 -22.36
CA GLU A 173 21.13 -8.76 -22.65
C GLU A 173 20.28 -9.66 -21.72
N GLU A 174 20.77 -10.85 -21.39
CA GLU A 174 20.10 -11.76 -20.46
C GLU A 174 20.11 -11.25 -19.02
N GLU A 175 21.25 -10.72 -18.55
CA GLU A 175 21.35 -10.11 -17.22
C GLU A 175 20.44 -8.89 -17.09
N LEU A 176 20.45 -8.00 -18.08
CA LEU A 176 19.59 -6.82 -18.11
C LEU A 176 18.12 -7.25 -18.11
N ARG A 177 17.75 -8.21 -18.97
CA ARG A 177 16.38 -8.73 -19.03
C ARG A 177 15.96 -9.31 -17.68
N ARG A 178 16.78 -10.16 -17.06
CA ARG A 178 16.47 -10.73 -15.74
C ARG A 178 16.30 -9.63 -14.69
N PHE A 179 17.22 -8.66 -14.65
CA PHE A 179 17.19 -7.56 -13.70
C PHE A 179 15.93 -6.70 -13.84
N VAL A 180 15.65 -6.22 -15.07
CA VAL A 180 14.49 -5.36 -15.33
C VAL A 180 13.18 -6.14 -15.17
N GLN A 181 13.14 -7.44 -15.44
CA GLN A 181 11.91 -8.23 -15.29
C GLN A 181 11.45 -8.41 -13.84
N VAL A 182 12.31 -8.20 -12.84
CA VAL A 182 11.87 -8.30 -11.43
C VAL A 182 10.88 -7.18 -11.13
N ASP A 183 11.36 -5.93 -11.10
CA ASP A 183 10.52 -4.77 -10.74
C ASP A 183 10.36 -3.74 -11.86
N GLY A 184 11.21 -3.76 -12.89
CA GLY A 184 11.20 -2.77 -13.97
C GLY A 184 12.17 -1.61 -13.75
N HIS A 185 13.24 -1.80 -12.97
CA HIS A 185 14.22 -0.75 -12.69
C HIS A 185 15.14 -0.52 -13.89
N VAL A 186 15.05 0.66 -14.51
CA VAL A 186 15.88 1.05 -15.67
C VAL A 186 16.63 2.36 -15.47
N GLY A 187 16.42 3.03 -14.34
CA GLY A 187 16.90 4.37 -14.09
C GLY A 187 17.54 4.54 -12.72
N MET A 188 17.97 3.49 -12.04
CA MET A 188 18.53 3.66 -10.69
C MET A 188 19.83 4.47 -10.73
N GLU A 189 19.92 5.48 -9.86
CA GLU A 189 21.07 6.35 -9.69
C GLU A 189 21.64 6.16 -8.28
N ASP A 190 22.94 6.39 -8.09
CA ASP A 190 23.49 6.47 -6.73
C ASP A 190 22.97 7.72 -5.99
N GLU A 191 22.97 7.69 -4.65
CA GLU A 191 22.40 8.77 -3.84
C GLU A 191 23.01 10.16 -4.14
N PRO A 192 24.34 10.32 -4.32
CA PRO A 192 24.93 11.60 -4.71
C PRO A 192 24.40 12.12 -6.04
N SER A 193 24.23 11.25 -7.04
CA SER A 193 23.70 11.60 -8.37
C SER A 193 22.23 12.03 -8.28
N ILE A 194 21.42 11.32 -7.50
CA ILE A 194 20.03 11.70 -7.21
C ILE A 194 19.99 13.11 -6.61
N ALA A 195 20.76 13.36 -5.54
CA ALA A 195 20.79 14.66 -4.89
C ALA A 195 21.26 15.78 -5.84
N ALA A 196 22.29 15.53 -6.64
CA ALA A 196 22.79 16.47 -7.63
C ALA A 196 21.73 16.80 -8.70
N ARG A 197 20.97 15.80 -9.16
CA ARG A 197 19.90 16.00 -10.13
C ARG A 197 18.78 16.88 -9.58
N PHE A 198 18.28 16.61 -8.37
CA PHE A 198 17.26 17.44 -7.72
C PHE A 198 17.73 18.89 -7.53
N ARG A 199 19.01 19.13 -7.20
CA ARG A 199 19.57 20.48 -7.05
C ARG A 199 19.58 21.31 -8.33
N LYS A 200 19.50 20.70 -9.51
CA LYS A 200 19.30 21.44 -10.77
C LYS A 200 17.93 22.14 -10.81
N PHE A 201 16.93 21.58 -10.12
CA PHE A 201 15.54 22.01 -10.19
C PHE A 201 15.01 22.66 -8.91
N PHE A 202 15.69 22.51 -7.77
CA PHE A 202 15.22 23.04 -6.48
C PHE A 202 16.35 23.73 -5.73
N GLY A 203 16.05 24.89 -5.13
CA GLY A 203 17.01 25.66 -4.34
C GLY A 203 17.40 25.00 -3.01
N HIS A 204 16.51 24.16 -2.46
CA HIS A 204 16.73 23.44 -1.21
C HIS A 204 16.44 21.95 -1.43
N VAL A 205 17.42 21.10 -1.13
CA VAL A 205 17.34 19.64 -1.28
C VAL A 205 17.96 18.97 -0.05
N GLN A 206 17.17 18.13 0.62
CA GLN A 206 17.59 17.25 1.71
C GLN A 206 17.44 15.79 1.25
N THR A 207 18.39 14.94 1.64
CA THR A 207 18.37 13.50 1.31
C THR A 207 18.79 12.67 2.51
N ALA A 208 18.26 11.45 2.62
CA ALA A 208 18.68 10.48 3.64
C ALA A 208 18.61 9.04 3.14
N SER A 209 19.72 8.31 3.25
CA SER A 209 19.78 6.86 3.04
C SER A 209 18.83 6.15 4.02
N ARG A 210 18.03 5.21 3.52
CA ARG A 210 17.09 4.41 4.31
C ARG A 210 17.09 2.94 3.89
N PHE A 211 16.49 2.08 4.73
CA PHE A 211 16.43 0.64 4.48
C PHE A 211 17.79 -0.08 4.36
N GLY A 212 18.86 0.52 4.90
CA GLY A 212 20.18 -0.15 4.98
C GLY A 212 20.28 -1.22 6.07
N VAL A 213 19.38 -1.22 7.05
CA VAL A 213 19.33 -2.18 8.17
C VAL A 213 17.92 -2.71 8.39
N CYS A 214 16.92 -1.83 8.35
CA CYS A 214 15.52 -2.20 8.52
C CYS A 214 14.87 -2.49 7.16
N LEU A 215 14.75 -3.76 6.80
CA LEU A 215 14.03 -4.22 5.61
C LEU A 215 12.90 -5.18 6.01
N PRO A 216 11.79 -5.21 5.25
CA PRO A 216 10.81 -6.28 5.37
C PRO A 216 11.45 -7.66 5.09
N SER A 217 11.02 -8.70 5.80
CA SER A 217 11.59 -10.05 5.65
C SER A 217 11.51 -10.59 4.21
N ASP A 218 10.40 -10.33 3.53
CA ASP A 218 10.13 -10.73 2.14
C ASP A 218 11.01 -9.97 1.15
N VAL A 219 11.33 -8.70 1.42
CA VAL A 219 12.29 -7.95 0.62
C VAL A 219 13.69 -8.52 0.81
N MET A 220 14.08 -8.91 2.02
CA MET A 220 15.38 -9.57 2.24
C MET A 220 15.49 -10.89 1.45
N THR A 221 14.47 -11.74 1.49
CA THR A 221 14.48 -12.99 0.72
C THR A 221 14.43 -12.72 -0.79
N LYS A 222 13.63 -11.76 -1.26
CA LYS A 222 13.57 -11.36 -2.67
C LYS A 222 14.91 -10.85 -3.20
N LEU A 223 15.59 -9.99 -2.44
CA LEU A 223 16.92 -9.49 -2.83
C LEU A 223 17.93 -10.64 -2.96
N ALA A 224 17.87 -11.64 -2.10
CA ALA A 224 18.72 -12.82 -2.21
C ALA A 224 18.33 -13.73 -3.39
N ASP A 225 17.05 -14.00 -3.56
CA ASP A 225 16.56 -15.05 -4.47
C ASP A 225 16.43 -14.57 -5.93
N GLU A 226 15.91 -13.35 -6.13
CA GLU A 226 15.60 -12.80 -7.45
C GLU A 226 16.75 -11.94 -7.99
N TYR A 227 17.36 -11.14 -7.12
CA TYR A 227 18.45 -10.22 -7.47
C TYR A 227 19.87 -10.79 -7.22
N ASP A 228 19.99 -12.00 -6.66
CA ASP A 228 21.28 -12.64 -6.32
C ASP A 228 22.18 -11.77 -5.41
N MET A 229 21.56 -10.96 -4.55
CA MET A 229 22.27 -10.05 -3.64
C MET A 229 22.58 -10.71 -2.30
N LYS A 230 23.82 -10.56 -1.84
CA LYS A 230 24.26 -11.04 -0.52
C LYS A 230 23.88 -10.04 0.57
N VAL A 231 22.60 -10.01 0.91
CA VAL A 231 22.02 -9.05 1.88
C VAL A 231 22.21 -9.46 3.35
N CYS A 232 22.29 -10.77 3.64
CA CYS A 232 22.54 -11.32 4.98
C CYS A 232 23.05 -12.77 4.90
N GLU A 233 23.37 -13.36 6.05
CA GLU A 233 23.91 -14.71 6.17
C GLU A 233 22.90 -15.79 5.70
N PRO A 234 23.37 -16.88 5.04
CA PRO A 234 22.47 -17.90 4.48
C PRO A 234 21.54 -18.59 5.48
N ASP A 235 22.00 -18.80 6.72
CA ASP A 235 21.21 -19.40 7.79
C ASP A 235 20.09 -18.46 8.26
N PHE A 236 20.35 -17.15 8.30
CA PHE A 236 19.32 -16.15 8.58
C PHE A 236 18.29 -16.07 7.45
N LEU A 237 18.69 -16.14 6.18
CA LEU A 237 17.75 -16.24 5.06
C LEU A 237 16.86 -17.47 5.16
N ASP A 238 17.43 -18.63 5.48
CA ASP A 238 16.65 -19.87 5.70
C ASP A 238 15.66 -19.74 6.87
N TYR A 239 16.05 -19.06 7.95
CA TYR A 239 15.14 -18.71 9.03
C TYR A 239 13.99 -17.82 8.55
N LEU A 240 14.27 -16.74 7.80
CA LEU A 240 13.24 -15.83 7.27
C LEU A 240 12.23 -16.55 6.36
N ARG A 241 12.70 -17.49 5.53
CA ARG A 241 11.84 -18.30 4.65
C ARG A 241 10.86 -19.19 5.41
N LYS A 242 11.21 -19.58 6.64
CA LYS A 242 10.40 -20.47 7.50
C LYS A 242 9.46 -19.75 8.45
N LEU A 243 9.48 -18.41 8.48
CA LEU A 243 8.58 -17.62 9.32
C LEU A 243 7.11 -17.90 8.95
N SER A 244 6.33 -18.28 9.96
CA SER A 244 4.87 -18.26 9.86
C SER A 244 4.36 -16.82 9.63
N PHE A 245 3.10 -16.69 9.22
CA PHE A 245 2.47 -15.39 9.02
C PHE A 245 2.60 -14.46 10.25
N LYS A 246 2.32 -14.99 11.45
CA LYS A 246 2.36 -14.20 12.70
C LYS A 246 3.79 -13.80 13.05
N GLU A 247 4.75 -14.69 12.88
CA GLU A 247 6.16 -14.38 13.14
C GLU A 247 6.69 -13.34 12.14
N ARG A 248 6.32 -13.45 10.87
CA ARG A 248 6.65 -12.47 9.82
C ARG A 248 6.10 -11.09 10.14
N ARG A 249 4.83 -11.01 10.54
CA ARG A 249 4.19 -9.76 10.98
C ARG A 249 4.93 -9.18 12.18
N ALA A 250 5.22 -9.99 13.20
CA ALA A 250 5.97 -9.52 14.38
C ALA A 250 7.37 -8.99 14.01
N PHE A 251 8.09 -9.70 13.13
CA PHE A 251 9.40 -9.27 12.62
C PHE A 251 9.31 -7.92 11.91
N ASN A 252 8.36 -7.77 10.98
CA ASN A 252 8.20 -6.54 10.22
C ASN A 252 7.74 -5.35 11.08
N MET A 253 6.90 -5.58 12.10
CA MET A 253 6.53 -4.57 13.10
C MET A 253 7.73 -4.15 13.96
N ALA A 254 8.59 -5.09 14.35
CA ALA A 254 9.83 -4.77 15.07
C ALA A 254 10.77 -3.92 14.19
N MET A 255 10.92 -4.29 12.92
CA MET A 255 11.72 -3.53 11.95
C MET A 255 11.21 -2.10 11.75
N GLY A 256 9.89 -1.91 11.63
CA GLY A 256 9.34 -0.56 11.45
C GLY A 256 9.39 0.28 12.72
N TYR A 257 9.22 -0.31 13.90
CA TYR A 257 9.48 0.40 15.17
C TYR A 257 10.93 0.90 15.26
N VAL A 258 11.92 0.04 14.94
CA VAL A 258 13.33 0.43 14.94
C VAL A 258 13.60 1.52 13.90
N PHE A 259 13.01 1.40 12.70
CA PHE A 259 13.11 2.41 11.65
C PHE A 259 12.59 3.79 12.11
N ASP A 260 11.44 3.83 12.79
CA ASP A 260 10.85 5.07 13.31
C ASP A 260 11.80 5.71 14.34
N LYS A 261 12.37 4.91 15.26
CA LYS A 261 13.33 5.41 16.26
C LYS A 261 14.63 5.92 15.64
N ILE A 262 15.16 5.25 14.63
CA ILE A 262 16.32 5.73 13.85
C ILE A 262 16.01 7.10 13.24
N SER A 263 14.81 7.24 12.66
CA SER A 263 14.39 8.47 11.99
C SER A 263 14.15 9.63 12.96
N GLU A 264 13.46 9.38 14.08
CA GLU A 264 13.21 10.37 15.14
C GLU A 264 14.50 10.88 15.79
N GLN A 265 15.49 10.01 15.99
CA GLN A 265 16.77 10.36 16.61
C GLN A 265 17.79 10.90 15.60
N GLY A 266 17.44 10.98 14.31
CA GLY A 266 18.35 11.45 13.26
C GLY A 266 19.60 10.57 13.10
N ILE A 267 19.50 9.27 13.42
CA ILE A 267 20.63 8.36 13.34
C ILE A 267 20.99 8.14 11.86
N PRO A 268 22.23 8.44 11.45
CA PRO A 268 22.67 8.20 10.08
C PRO A 268 22.81 6.70 9.83
N LEU A 269 22.39 6.27 8.63
CA LEU A 269 22.58 4.90 8.15
C LEU A 269 23.67 4.89 7.07
N PRO A 270 24.37 3.74 6.89
CA PRO A 270 25.24 3.57 5.74
C PRO A 270 24.47 3.73 4.43
N GLN A 271 25.18 3.99 3.34
CA GLN A 271 24.58 4.01 2.01
C GLN A 271 23.85 2.68 1.75
N SER A 272 22.66 2.77 1.16
CA SER A 272 21.80 1.62 0.92
C SER A 272 21.34 1.57 -0.54
N GLY A 273 20.41 0.66 -0.83
CA GLY A 273 19.67 0.64 -2.09
C GLY A 273 18.46 1.59 -2.13
N TYR A 274 18.36 2.55 -1.18
CA TYR A 274 17.17 3.39 -1.06
C TYR A 274 17.41 4.75 -0.41
N VAL A 275 16.88 5.82 -1.01
CA VAL A 275 17.00 7.20 -0.50
C VAL A 275 15.65 7.90 -0.41
N PHE A 276 15.44 8.63 0.68
CA PHE A 276 14.40 9.64 0.77
C PHE A 276 14.92 10.99 0.32
N VAL A 277 14.14 11.72 -0.48
CA VAL A 277 14.46 13.05 -1.00
C VAL A 277 13.33 14.01 -0.64
N LYS A 278 13.70 15.16 -0.09
CA LYS A 278 12.78 16.27 0.18
C LYS A 278 13.34 17.53 -0.46
N ALA A 279 12.56 18.19 -1.32
CA ALA A 279 13.05 19.35 -2.06
C ALA A 279 11.99 20.45 -2.23
N SER A 280 12.43 21.71 -2.30
CA SER A 280 11.59 22.88 -2.53
C SER A 280 12.42 24.07 -3.06
N ASN A 281 11.73 25.07 -3.60
CA ASN A 281 12.33 26.38 -3.89
C ASN A 281 12.31 27.32 -2.68
N GLN A 282 11.65 26.95 -1.59
CA GLN A 282 11.72 27.63 -0.30
C GLN A 282 12.56 26.82 0.71
N PRO A 283 13.07 27.46 1.77
CA PRO A 283 13.74 26.75 2.85
C PRO A 283 12.87 25.62 3.40
N LEU A 284 13.46 24.43 3.54
CA LEU A 284 12.78 23.25 4.07
C LEU A 284 12.77 23.26 5.59
N GLY A 285 11.70 22.75 6.20
CA GLY A 285 11.65 22.45 7.63
C GLY A 285 12.42 21.18 7.98
N GLN A 286 11.97 20.49 9.05
CA GLN A 286 12.57 19.23 9.47
C GLN A 286 12.40 18.16 8.37
N PHE A 287 13.40 17.30 8.19
CA PHE A 287 13.35 16.26 7.16
C PHE A 287 12.38 15.12 7.51
N TYR A 288 12.29 14.79 8.81
CA TYR A 288 11.27 13.91 9.38
C TYR A 288 10.29 14.76 10.19
N ASN A 289 9.04 14.32 10.25
CA ASN A 289 8.09 14.77 11.26
C ASN A 289 7.76 16.28 11.21
N GLU A 290 7.95 16.95 10.08
CA GLU A 290 7.71 18.41 9.96
C GLU A 290 6.26 18.78 10.34
N HIS A 291 5.31 17.89 10.06
CA HIS A 291 3.90 18.05 10.36
C HIS A 291 3.35 16.82 11.09
N LEU A 292 4.12 16.35 12.07
CA LEU A 292 3.78 15.20 12.90
C LEU A 292 2.50 15.48 13.70
N ASP A 293 1.41 14.93 13.18
CA ASP A 293 0.12 14.88 13.83
C ASP A 293 -0.56 13.59 13.36
N ARG A 294 -0.48 12.57 14.21
CA ARG A 294 -1.02 11.24 13.97
C ARG A 294 -2.34 11.02 14.72
N THR A 295 -2.98 12.08 15.23
CA THR A 295 -4.21 11.96 16.03
C THR A 295 -5.33 11.20 15.30
N ASP A 296 -5.45 11.38 13.98
CA ASP A 296 -6.45 10.67 13.17
C ASP A 296 -6.04 9.24 12.79
N LEU A 297 -4.79 8.83 13.03
CA LEU A 297 -4.41 7.43 12.90
C LEU A 297 -5.05 6.58 13.99
N PHE A 298 -5.35 7.18 15.14
CA PHE A 298 -5.95 6.49 16.27
C PHE A 298 -7.48 6.48 16.16
N PRO A 299 -8.14 5.40 16.59
CA PRO A 299 -9.58 5.42 16.83
C PRO A 299 -9.82 6.47 17.92
N SER A 300 -10.29 7.65 17.53
CA SER A 300 -10.57 8.68 18.51
C SER A 300 -11.85 8.32 19.27
N SER A 301 -11.84 8.48 20.58
CA SER A 301 -13.09 8.55 21.36
C SER A 301 -13.94 9.78 21.00
N SER A 302 -13.42 10.69 20.16
CA SER A 302 -13.99 12.01 19.82
C SER A 302 -14.53 12.16 18.39
N HIS A 303 -14.26 11.23 17.47
CA HIS A 303 -14.99 11.10 16.20
C HIS A 303 -16.30 10.32 16.37
N ALA A 304 -16.64 9.94 17.60
CA ALA A 304 -18.00 9.66 18.06
C ALA A 304 -18.92 10.92 18.04
N ARG A 305 -18.81 11.74 17.00
CA ARG A 305 -19.71 12.85 16.68
C ARG A 305 -20.53 12.58 15.40
N SER A 306 -20.51 11.36 14.86
CA SER A 306 -21.71 10.84 14.21
C SER A 306 -22.71 10.45 15.32
N GLN A 307 -23.99 10.65 15.08
CA GLN A 307 -25.06 10.56 16.09
C GLN A 307 -25.29 9.14 16.66
N HIS A 308 -24.41 8.18 16.39
CA HIS A 308 -24.47 6.82 16.89
C HIS A 308 -23.06 6.29 17.16
N GLN A 309 -22.77 5.85 18.40
CA GLN A 309 -21.51 5.17 18.75
C GLN A 309 -21.45 3.81 18.04
N SER A 310 -20.81 3.72 16.87
CA SER A 310 -20.58 2.43 16.23
C SER A 310 -19.42 1.67 16.89
N ILE A 311 -19.55 0.34 17.00
CA ILE A 311 -18.54 -0.57 17.52
C ILE A 311 -18.04 -1.43 16.36
N CYS A 312 -16.77 -1.29 15.99
CA CYS A 312 -16.12 -2.14 14.99
C CYS A 312 -15.61 -3.43 15.65
N LEU A 313 -16.20 -4.58 15.32
CA LEU A 313 -15.84 -5.87 15.92
C LEU A 313 -14.43 -6.35 15.56
N ASP A 314 -13.98 -6.12 14.32
CA ASP A 314 -12.66 -6.58 13.88
C ASP A 314 -11.50 -5.98 14.71
N ARG A 315 -11.74 -4.77 15.22
CA ARG A 315 -10.80 -4.00 16.06
C ARG A 315 -11.17 -4.01 17.55
N SER A 316 -12.19 -4.77 17.94
CA SER A 316 -12.66 -4.86 19.31
C SER A 316 -11.94 -5.97 20.06
N THR A 317 -11.32 -5.64 21.20
CA THR A 317 -10.79 -6.65 22.14
C THR A 317 -11.88 -7.48 22.81
N HIS A 318 -13.14 -7.11 22.61
CA HIS A 318 -14.31 -7.79 23.14
C HIS A 318 -15.04 -8.64 22.09
N ALA A 319 -14.50 -8.75 20.86
CA ALA A 319 -14.96 -9.67 19.85
C ALA A 319 -14.05 -10.91 19.80
N ALA A 320 -14.67 -12.09 19.68
CA ALA A 320 -13.98 -13.36 19.53
C ALA A 320 -14.41 -14.01 18.21
N PHE A 321 -13.48 -14.07 17.27
CA PHE A 321 -13.63 -14.75 15.98
C PHE A 321 -13.30 -16.23 16.14
N ASP A 322 -14.10 -17.11 15.54
CA ASP A 322 -13.86 -18.55 15.55
C ASP A 322 -12.84 -18.99 14.48
N ALA A 323 -12.67 -20.31 14.33
CA ALA A 323 -11.74 -20.90 13.38
C ALA A 323 -12.16 -20.74 11.91
N GLY A 324 -13.39 -20.28 11.65
CA GLY A 324 -13.88 -19.98 10.31
C GLY A 324 -13.31 -18.69 9.70
N TRP A 325 -12.57 -17.93 10.50
CA TRP A 325 -11.90 -16.70 10.08
C TRP A 325 -10.40 -16.90 9.92
N HIS A 326 -9.88 -16.32 8.85
CA HIS A 326 -8.51 -16.44 8.39
C HIS A 326 -7.91 -15.03 8.23
N GLU A 327 -6.71 -14.81 8.77
CA GLU A 327 -6.02 -13.54 8.54
C GLU A 327 -5.61 -13.41 7.06
N ALA A 328 -5.67 -12.20 6.50
CA ALA A 328 -5.24 -11.93 5.13
C ALA A 328 -3.78 -12.35 4.92
N ALA A 329 -3.49 -13.03 3.79
CA ALA A 329 -2.16 -13.56 3.48
C ALA A 329 -1.12 -12.48 3.15
N SER A 330 -1.56 -11.32 2.68
CA SER A 330 -0.74 -10.15 2.30
C SER A 330 -1.25 -8.88 3.02
N PHE A 331 -0.42 -7.83 3.01
CA PHE A 331 -0.33 -6.80 4.05
C PHE A 331 -1.39 -5.69 4.08
N PRO A 332 -1.45 -4.92 5.20
CA PRO A 332 -1.93 -5.39 6.50
C PRO A 332 -3.42 -5.80 6.40
N PRO A 333 -3.98 -6.55 7.37
CA PRO A 333 -5.34 -7.05 7.28
C PRO A 333 -6.29 -5.88 7.41
N ILE A 334 -6.66 -5.28 6.28
CA ILE A 334 -7.87 -4.49 6.24
C ILE A 334 -9.04 -5.49 6.35
N ALA A 335 -8.93 -6.69 5.76
CA ALA A 335 -9.94 -7.75 5.81
C ALA A 335 -9.49 -9.04 6.53
N ARG A 336 -10.43 -9.73 7.18
CA ARG A 336 -10.35 -11.17 7.48
C ARG A 336 -11.08 -11.97 6.42
N TRP A 337 -10.46 -13.01 5.90
CA TRP A 337 -11.14 -13.96 5.04
C TRP A 337 -11.98 -14.92 5.88
N MET A 338 -13.09 -15.34 5.34
CA MET A 338 -13.97 -16.33 5.93
C MET A 338 -13.94 -17.61 5.08
N SER A 339 -14.08 -18.77 5.71
CA SER A 339 -14.42 -20.03 5.03
C SER A 339 -15.90 -20.06 4.62
N GLU A 340 -16.52 -21.23 4.47
CA GLU A 340 -17.98 -21.31 4.24
C GLU A 340 -18.79 -20.73 5.41
N ARG A 341 -18.20 -20.62 6.60
CA ARG A 341 -18.88 -20.11 7.79
C ARG A 341 -17.89 -19.43 8.73
N GLY A 342 -18.22 -18.22 9.16
CA GLY A 342 -17.48 -17.50 10.20
C GLY A 342 -18.42 -17.03 11.31
N ARG A 343 -18.00 -17.20 12.57
CA ARG A 343 -18.73 -16.71 13.74
C ARG A 343 -17.93 -15.67 14.50
N VAL A 344 -18.64 -14.66 14.99
CA VAL A 344 -18.08 -13.62 15.85
C VAL A 344 -18.97 -13.50 17.08
N LYS A 345 -18.37 -13.74 18.26
CA LYS A 345 -19.02 -13.50 19.54
C LYS A 345 -18.60 -12.15 20.08
N PHE A 346 -19.55 -11.35 20.55
CA PHE A 346 -19.26 -10.03 21.10
C PHE A 346 -20.34 -9.62 22.10
N LYS A 347 -20.08 -8.50 22.80
CA LYS A 347 -21.04 -7.91 23.73
C LYS A 347 -21.54 -6.56 23.25
N SER A 348 -22.84 -6.33 23.33
CA SER A 348 -23.47 -5.02 23.10
C SER A 348 -24.72 -4.89 23.97
N THR A 349 -25.15 -3.67 24.31
CA THR A 349 -26.38 -3.46 25.08
C THR A 349 -27.64 -3.55 24.23
N LYS A 350 -27.52 -3.15 22.96
CA LYS A 350 -28.56 -3.21 21.93
C LYS A 350 -27.87 -3.23 20.56
N ILE A 351 -28.58 -3.67 19.53
CA ILE A 351 -28.17 -3.49 18.14
C ILE A 351 -29.36 -2.95 17.38
N SER A 352 -29.23 -1.75 16.82
CA SER A 352 -30.20 -1.15 15.91
C SER A 352 -29.79 -1.30 14.44
N ARG A 353 -28.50 -1.42 14.15
CA ARG A 353 -27.99 -1.66 12.79
C ARG A 353 -26.69 -2.45 12.80
N LEU A 354 -26.55 -3.32 11.81
CA LEU A 354 -25.30 -3.98 11.45
C LEU A 354 -24.83 -3.46 10.09
N SER A 355 -23.53 -3.19 9.98
CA SER A 355 -22.87 -2.81 8.73
C SER A 355 -21.66 -3.71 8.47
N PHE A 356 -21.46 -4.06 7.21
CA PHE A 356 -20.40 -4.90 6.71
C PHE A 356 -19.74 -4.21 5.55
N ASP A 357 -18.44 -4.09 5.64
CA ASP A 357 -17.62 -3.75 4.49
C ASP A 357 -16.94 -5.06 4.03
N LEU A 358 -17.30 -5.56 2.85
CA LEU A 358 -16.85 -6.86 2.34
C LEU A 358 -16.44 -6.86 0.85
N THR A 359 -15.65 -7.86 0.46
CA THR A 359 -15.30 -8.18 -0.93
C THR A 359 -15.15 -9.69 -1.13
N THR A 360 -15.02 -10.11 -2.37
CA THR A 360 -14.63 -11.47 -2.75
C THR A 360 -13.85 -11.45 -4.07
N HIS A 361 -12.92 -12.40 -4.23
CA HIS A 361 -12.05 -12.53 -5.40
C HIS A 361 -12.20 -13.94 -6.02
N MET A 362 -13.45 -14.37 -6.21
CA MET A 362 -13.75 -15.65 -6.85
C MET A 362 -13.73 -15.52 -8.38
N PRO A 363 -12.92 -16.32 -9.11
CA PRO A 363 -12.82 -16.23 -10.57
C PRO A 363 -14.15 -16.40 -11.32
N GLU A 364 -15.04 -17.24 -10.80
CA GLU A 364 -16.31 -17.61 -11.45
C GLU A 364 -17.51 -16.80 -10.97
N LEU A 365 -17.31 -15.71 -10.22
CA LEU A 365 -18.39 -15.00 -9.52
C LEU A 365 -19.51 -14.50 -10.44
N THR A 366 -19.17 -14.04 -11.65
CA THR A 366 -20.16 -13.56 -12.64
C THR A 366 -21.02 -14.70 -13.19
N ALA A 367 -20.43 -15.89 -13.38
CA ALA A 367 -21.14 -17.07 -13.90
C ALA A 367 -21.92 -17.79 -12.79
N ARG A 368 -21.40 -17.75 -11.56
CA ARG A 368 -21.96 -18.40 -10.38
C ARG A 368 -21.90 -17.42 -9.20
N PRO A 369 -22.97 -16.68 -8.92
CA PRO A 369 -23.04 -15.78 -7.77
C PRO A 369 -22.68 -16.49 -6.44
N LEU A 370 -22.12 -15.75 -5.51
CA LEU A 370 -21.83 -16.21 -4.14
C LEU A 370 -23.03 -15.89 -3.24
N GLY A 371 -23.72 -16.91 -2.74
CA GLY A 371 -24.80 -16.73 -1.78
C GLY A 371 -24.25 -16.43 -0.39
N LEU A 372 -24.80 -15.41 0.27
CA LEU A 372 -24.48 -15.07 1.66
C LEU A 372 -25.73 -15.04 2.52
N GLU A 373 -25.66 -15.67 3.69
CA GLU A 373 -26.65 -15.56 4.76
C GLU A 373 -26.00 -14.99 6.02
N VAL A 374 -26.70 -14.08 6.70
CA VAL A 374 -26.27 -13.54 7.99
C VAL A 374 -27.30 -13.91 9.03
N TYR A 375 -26.81 -14.42 10.16
CA TYR A 375 -27.58 -14.83 11.31
C TYR A 375 -27.12 -14.06 12.53
N LEU A 376 -28.08 -13.63 13.36
CA LEU A 376 -27.82 -13.04 14.66
C LEU A 376 -28.53 -13.88 15.72
N ASN A 377 -27.76 -14.46 16.65
CA ASN A 377 -28.26 -15.39 17.69
C ASN A 377 -29.10 -16.55 17.12
N GLY A 378 -28.73 -17.03 15.93
CA GLY A 378 -29.42 -18.13 15.25
C GLY A 378 -30.61 -17.72 14.37
N GLU A 379 -31.05 -16.45 14.44
CA GLU A 379 -32.11 -15.92 13.58
C GLU A 379 -31.52 -15.33 12.30
N ARG A 380 -32.07 -15.70 11.13
CA ARG A 380 -31.58 -15.19 9.85
C ARG A 380 -32.05 -13.76 9.65
N VAL A 381 -31.11 -12.82 9.56
CA VAL A 381 -31.37 -11.39 9.43
C VAL A 381 -31.11 -10.86 8.02
N LEU A 382 -30.26 -11.53 7.23
CA LEU A 382 -29.96 -11.14 5.85
C LEU A 382 -29.75 -12.38 4.98
N TRP A 383 -30.17 -12.29 3.71
CA TRP A 383 -29.77 -13.22 2.66
C TRP A 383 -29.64 -12.47 1.33
N LEU A 384 -28.52 -12.66 0.64
CA LEU A 384 -28.22 -12.01 -0.63
C LEU A 384 -27.30 -12.86 -1.50
N SER A 385 -27.04 -12.38 -2.72
CA SER A 385 -26.03 -12.95 -3.60
C SER A 385 -25.08 -11.87 -4.09
N ILE A 386 -23.77 -12.14 -4.04
CA ILE A 386 -22.73 -11.30 -4.61
C ILE A 386 -22.44 -11.79 -6.02
N ILE A 387 -22.52 -10.87 -7.00
CA ILE A 387 -22.40 -11.18 -8.43
C ILE A 387 -21.17 -10.55 -9.10
N GLN A 388 -20.49 -9.64 -8.39
CA GLN A 388 -19.35 -8.89 -8.91
C GLN A 388 -18.28 -8.77 -7.83
N THR A 389 -17.03 -8.68 -8.27
CA THR A 389 -15.88 -8.42 -7.40
C THR A 389 -15.84 -6.95 -7.02
N GLY A 390 -15.08 -6.63 -5.98
CA GLY A 390 -14.91 -5.27 -5.48
C GLY A 390 -15.61 -5.02 -4.15
N TRP A 391 -15.30 -3.85 -3.59
CA TRP A 391 -15.72 -3.48 -2.25
C TRP A 391 -17.22 -3.15 -2.19
N GLN A 392 -17.93 -3.76 -1.25
CA GLN A 392 -19.35 -3.57 -1.04
C GLN A 392 -19.62 -3.19 0.41
N GLU A 393 -20.31 -2.06 0.60
CA GLU A 393 -20.86 -1.65 1.88
C GLU A 393 -22.30 -2.17 1.98
N LEU A 394 -22.57 -2.99 2.98
CA LEU A 394 -23.87 -3.60 3.23
C LEU A 394 -24.31 -3.23 4.64
N TRP A 395 -25.53 -2.72 4.80
CA TRP A 395 -26.10 -2.47 6.11
C TRP A 395 -27.56 -2.89 6.18
N PHE A 396 -28.01 -3.25 7.38
CA PHE A 396 -29.41 -3.54 7.65
C PHE A 396 -29.79 -3.21 9.09
N GLU A 397 -31.05 -2.85 9.28
CA GLU A 397 -31.60 -2.57 10.60
C GLU A 397 -31.92 -3.87 11.34
N VAL A 398 -31.62 -3.90 12.63
CA VAL A 398 -31.92 -5.03 13.52
C VAL A 398 -33.17 -4.69 14.30
N PHE A 399 -34.22 -5.49 14.09
CA PHE A 399 -35.50 -5.31 14.76
C PHE A 399 -35.40 -5.60 16.26
N SER A 400 -36.21 -4.89 17.04
CA SER A 400 -36.22 -4.96 18.51
C SER A 400 -36.45 -6.37 19.08
N GLU A 401 -37.13 -7.22 18.34
CA GLU A 401 -37.48 -8.59 18.67
C GLU A 401 -36.26 -9.51 18.69
N ILE A 402 -35.23 -9.17 17.91
CA ILE A 402 -33.94 -9.87 17.82
C ILE A 402 -32.90 -9.15 18.70
N SER A 403 -33.08 -7.85 18.92
CA SER A 403 -32.19 -7.02 19.71
C SER A 403 -32.60 -6.95 21.19
N GLY A 404 -32.01 -7.78 22.04
CA GLY A 404 -32.19 -7.64 23.50
C GLY A 404 -31.19 -8.37 24.39
N GLU A 405 -30.21 -9.09 23.82
CA GLU A 405 -29.22 -9.84 24.58
C GLU A 405 -27.94 -9.03 24.78
N THR A 406 -27.20 -9.29 25.87
CA THR A 406 -25.90 -8.65 26.08
C THR A 406 -24.76 -9.36 25.38
N ASP A 407 -24.97 -10.63 25.03
CA ASP A 407 -24.03 -11.51 24.36
C ASP A 407 -24.64 -11.89 23.02
N TYR A 408 -23.95 -11.53 21.95
CA TYR A 408 -24.39 -11.81 20.59
C TYR A 408 -23.43 -12.77 19.91
N GLU A 409 -23.98 -13.66 19.09
CA GLU A 409 -23.27 -14.46 18.10
C GLU A 409 -23.76 -14.01 16.72
N LEU A 410 -22.88 -13.34 15.98
CA LEU A 410 -23.07 -13.04 14.57
C LEU A 410 -22.42 -14.15 13.75
N GLU A 411 -23.17 -14.70 12.83
CA GLU A 411 -22.71 -15.78 11.96
C GLU A 411 -22.97 -15.39 10.50
N ILE A 412 -21.93 -15.50 9.69
CA ILE A 412 -22.01 -15.30 8.24
C ILE A 412 -21.76 -16.66 7.59
N ARG A 413 -22.62 -17.04 6.65
CA ARG A 413 -22.49 -18.27 5.86
C ARG A 413 -22.38 -17.91 4.39
N ALA A 414 -21.42 -18.53 3.73
CA ALA A 414 -21.31 -18.56 2.28
C ALA A 414 -21.77 -19.94 1.77
N ASP A 415 -22.46 -19.98 0.64
CA ASP A 415 -22.91 -21.24 0.02
C ASP A 415 -21.77 -22.00 -0.68
N ARG A 416 -20.59 -21.40 -0.79
CA ARG A 416 -19.37 -21.99 -1.36
C ARG A 416 -18.12 -21.21 -0.98
N THR A 417 -16.98 -21.85 -1.15
CA THR A 417 -15.63 -21.29 -1.08
C THR A 417 -14.87 -21.51 -2.40
N TRP A 418 -13.67 -20.93 -2.49
CA TRP A 418 -12.67 -21.25 -3.50
C TRP A 418 -11.31 -21.39 -2.79
N GLN A 419 -10.41 -22.19 -3.36
CA GLN A 419 -9.07 -22.39 -2.80
C GLN A 419 -8.03 -21.81 -3.77
N PRO A 420 -7.34 -20.71 -3.42
CA PRO A 420 -6.48 -20.00 -4.35
C PRO A 420 -5.40 -20.86 -4.99
N SER A 421 -4.68 -21.65 -4.19
CA SER A 421 -3.58 -22.50 -4.66
C SER A 421 -4.00 -23.58 -5.67
N LEU A 422 -5.30 -23.92 -5.78
CA LEU A 422 -5.80 -24.87 -6.79
C LEU A 422 -6.02 -24.23 -8.17
N HIS A 423 -6.08 -22.91 -8.22
CA HIS A 423 -6.39 -22.14 -9.42
C HIS A 423 -5.26 -21.21 -9.86
N ASP A 424 -4.34 -20.91 -8.95
CA ASP A 424 -3.11 -20.15 -9.20
C ASP A 424 -1.91 -20.90 -8.60
N ASP A 425 -1.09 -21.49 -9.48
CA ASP A 425 0.12 -22.24 -9.11
C ASP A 425 1.14 -21.37 -8.35
N ALA A 426 1.05 -20.05 -8.44
CA ALA A 426 1.93 -19.11 -7.73
C ALA A 426 1.40 -18.72 -6.34
N SER A 427 0.13 -19.01 -6.03
CA SER A 427 -0.46 -18.65 -4.74
C SER A 427 -0.05 -19.64 -3.64
N PRO A 428 0.59 -19.18 -2.56
CA PRO A 428 0.91 -20.03 -1.42
C PRO A 428 -0.29 -20.26 -0.49
N ASP A 429 -1.46 -19.66 -0.77
CA ASP A 429 -2.65 -19.74 0.07
C ASP A 429 -3.53 -20.93 -0.33
N ASP A 430 -3.49 -21.98 0.49
CA ASP A 430 -4.20 -23.24 0.32
C ASP A 430 -5.49 -23.32 1.15
N ARG A 431 -5.99 -22.20 1.67
CA ARG A 431 -7.21 -22.19 2.48
C ARG A 431 -8.46 -22.11 1.61
N GLU A 432 -9.58 -22.63 2.10
CA GLU A 432 -10.90 -22.42 1.49
C GLU A 432 -11.46 -21.06 1.91
N LEU A 433 -11.54 -20.12 0.96
CA LEU A 433 -11.92 -18.73 1.19
C LEU A 433 -13.24 -18.41 0.48
N SER A 434 -14.10 -17.58 1.07
CA SER A 434 -15.35 -17.11 0.45
C SER A 434 -15.37 -15.59 0.29
N VAL A 435 -15.52 -14.88 1.41
CA VAL A 435 -15.54 -13.42 1.49
C VAL A 435 -14.46 -12.90 2.42
N ALA A 436 -13.92 -11.75 2.09
CA ALA A 436 -13.09 -10.97 2.98
C ALA A 436 -13.97 -9.86 3.60
N VAL A 437 -13.96 -9.75 4.93
CA VAL A 437 -14.75 -8.75 5.66
C VAL A 437 -13.79 -7.87 6.46
N CYS A 438 -13.86 -6.56 6.28
CA CYS A 438 -12.97 -5.60 6.94
C CYS A 438 -13.57 -4.99 8.18
N ASN A 439 -14.79 -4.48 8.07
CA ASN A 439 -15.50 -3.86 9.16
C ASN A 439 -16.81 -4.60 9.36
N ILE A 440 -16.98 -5.14 10.56
CA ILE A 440 -18.29 -5.47 11.08
C ILE A 440 -18.60 -4.39 12.11
N GLU A 441 -19.41 -3.41 11.72
CA GLU A 441 -19.83 -2.32 12.61
C GLU A 441 -21.21 -2.59 13.19
N ILE A 442 -21.32 -2.31 14.49
CA ILE A 442 -22.55 -2.43 15.24
C ILE A 442 -22.94 -1.07 15.74
N ILE A 443 -24.16 -0.66 15.44
CA ILE A 443 -24.75 0.55 15.98
C ILE A 443 -25.80 0.12 17.02
N PRO A 444 -25.67 0.54 18.30
CA PRO A 444 -26.63 0.23 19.36
C PRO A 444 -28.04 0.75 19.13
#